data_AF-A0AAW8TZP2-F1
#
_entry.id   AF-A0AAW8TZP2-F1
#
_cell.length_a   1.000
_cell.length_b   1.000
_cell.length_c   1.000
_cell.angle_alpha   90.00
_cell.angle_beta   90.00
_cell.angle_gamma   90.00
#
_symmetry.space_group_name_H-M   'P 1'
#
loop_
_entity.id
_entity.type
_entity.pdbx_description
1 polymer ?
#
loop_
_entity_poly.entity_id
_entity_poly.type
_entity_poly.pdbx_seq_one_letter_code
_entity_poly.pdbx_strand_id
1 'polypeptide(L)' 'MYSNLEMLYAQHVLEGKRTIDSVPSSIRENVAEIVANAKKQEETAE' A
#
# COMPACT_ATOMS: atom_id res chain seq x y z
N MET A 1 4.85 -12.93 0.02
CA MET A 1 3.56 -12.96 -0.70
C MET A 1 2.58 -12.19 0.15
N TYR A 2 2.05 -11.08 -0.34
CA TYR A 2 1.12 -10.25 0.43
C TYR A 2 -0.29 -10.84 0.36
N SER A 3 -1.04 -10.69 1.43
CA SER A 3 -2.44 -11.08 1.55
C SER A 3 -3.33 -10.08 0.81
N ASN A 4 -4.50 -10.54 0.36
CA ASN A 4 -5.51 -9.68 -0.29
C ASN A 4 -5.88 -8.46 0.55
N LEU A 5 -5.87 -8.58 1.89
CA LEU A 5 -6.11 -7.47 2.80
C LEU A 5 -5.03 -6.38 2.69
N GLU A 6 -3.78 -6.77 2.59
CA GLU A 6 -2.62 -5.86 2.55
C GLU A 6 -2.63 -5.08 1.23
N MET A 7 -2.90 -5.76 0.12
CA MET A 7 -3.07 -5.12 -1.18
C MET A 7 -4.26 -4.17 -1.20
N LEU A 8 -5.39 -4.57 -0.62
CA LEU A 8 -6.58 -3.73 -0.54
C LEU A 8 -6.32 -2.48 0.30
N TYR A 9 -5.71 -2.61 1.49
CA TYR A 9 -5.34 -1.46 2.31
C TYR A 9 -4.32 -0.56 1.61
N ALA A 10 -3.30 -1.12 0.96
CA ALA A 10 -2.34 -0.36 0.18
C ALA A 10 -3.00 0.42 -0.95
N GLN A 11 -3.93 -0.19 -1.68
CA GLN A 11 -4.70 0.50 -2.71
C GLN A 11 -5.55 1.63 -2.12
N HIS A 12 -6.25 1.41 -1.01
CA HIS A 12 -7.02 2.47 -0.36
C HIS A 12 -6.14 3.63 0.11
N VAL A 13 -4.90 3.35 0.52
CA VAL A 13 -3.90 4.37 0.89
C VAL A 13 -3.39 5.12 -0.34
N LEU A 14 -3.11 4.41 -1.45
CA LEU A 14 -2.73 5.03 -2.72
C LEU A 14 -3.85 5.90 -3.30
N GLU A 15 -5.09 5.44 -3.23
CA GLU A 15 -6.28 6.17 -3.68
C GLU A 15 -6.65 7.35 -2.76
N GLY A 16 -5.96 7.53 -1.63
CA GLY A 16 -6.26 8.60 -0.65
C GLY A 16 -7.59 8.43 0.10
N LYS A 17 -8.23 7.26 -0.02
CA LYS A 17 -9.48 6.92 0.68
C LYS A 17 -9.23 6.56 2.15
N ARG A 18 -8.01 6.12 2.49
CA ARG A 18 -7.59 5.78 3.85
C ARG A 18 -6.16 6.25 4.11
N THR A 19 -5.84 6.55 5.37
CA THR A 19 -4.47 6.85 5.80
C THR A 19 -3.80 5.59 6.37
N ILE A 20 -2.47 5.57 6.38
CA ILE A 20 -1.66 4.48 6.94
C ILE A 20 -1.94 4.24 8.44
N ASP A 21 -2.48 5.23 9.16
CA ASP A 21 -2.95 5.11 10.54
C ASP A 21 -4.16 4.17 10.70
N SER A 22 -5.02 4.11 9.67
CA SER A 22 -6.16 3.18 9.66
C SER A 22 -5.74 1.73 9.42
N VAL A 23 -4.46 1.50 9.13
CA VAL A 23 -3.91 0.18 8.86
C VAL A 23 -3.42 -0.44 10.18
N PRO A 24 -3.87 -1.67 10.51
CA PRO A 24 -3.38 -2.40 11.68
C PRO A 24 -1.86 -2.52 11.65
N SER A 25 -1.20 -2.33 12.79
CA SER A 25 0.27 -2.36 12.89
C SER A 25 0.89 -3.64 12.33
N SER A 26 0.18 -4.77 12.42
CA SER A 26 0.62 -6.07 11.89
C SER A 26 0.82 -6.11 10.38
N ILE A 27 0.13 -5.25 9.62
CA ILE A 27 0.24 -5.19 8.15
C ILE A 27 0.70 -3.81 7.66
N ARG A 28 0.96 -2.88 8.58
CA ARG A 28 1.34 -1.49 8.27
C ARG A 28 2.65 -1.41 7.49
N GLU A 29 3.63 -2.22 7.87
CA GLU A 29 4.93 -2.30 7.20
C GLU A 29 4.78 -2.78 5.76
N ASN A 30 4.07 -3.90 5.57
CA ASN A 30 3.79 -4.45 4.24
C ASN A 30 2.98 -3.50 3.36
N VAL A 31 1.97 -2.84 3.93
CA VAL A 31 1.17 -1.83 3.20
C VAL A 31 2.03 -0.64 2.79
N ALA A 32 2.91 -0.13 3.68
CA ALA A 32 3.82 0.95 3.34
C ALA A 32 4.81 0.55 2.24
N GLU A 33 5.31 -0.69 2.27
CA GLU A 33 6.19 -1.24 1.23
C GLU A 33 5.47 -1.35 -0.12
N ILE A 34 4.22 -1.87 -0.14
CA ILE A 34 3.41 -1.96 -1.37
C ILE A 34 3.13 -0.56 -1.94
N VAL A 35 2.75 0.41 -1.09
CA VAL A 35 2.50 1.80 -1.50
C VAL A 35 3.77 2.42 -2.10
N ALA A 36 4.93 2.21 -1.45
CA ALA A 36 6.20 2.73 -1.93
C ALA A 36 6.65 2.06 -3.25
N ASN A 37 6.44 0.75 -3.38
CA ASN A 37 6.77 0.00 -4.58
C ASN A 37 5.85 0.36 -5.75
N ALA A 38 4.55 0.51 -5.50
CA ALA A 38 3.57 0.94 -6.50
C ALA A 38 3.90 2.33 -7.07
N LYS A 39 4.27 3.28 -6.19
CA LYS A 39 4.75 4.60 -6.64
C LYS A 39 5.99 4.52 -7.54
N LYS A 40 6.96 3.66 -7.18
CA LYS A 40 8.17 3.46 -7.99
C LYS A 40 7.88 2.79 -9.35
N GLN A 41 6.91 1.88 -9.41
CA GLN A 41 6.53 1.23 -10.67
C GLN A 41 5.82 2.19 -11.61
N GLU A 42 5.02 3.14 -11.10
CA GLU A 42 4.42 4.20 -11.92
C GLU A 42 5.48 5.09 -12.59
N GLU A 43 6.61 5.36 -11.91
CA GLU A 43 7.75 6.10 -12.48
C GLU A 43 8.59 5.29 -13.49
N THR A 44 8.43 3.96 -13.56
CA THR A 44 9.22 3.09 -14.45
C THR A 44 8.43 2.64 -15.69
N ALA A 45 7.19 3.14 -15.86
CA ALA A 45 6.34 2.85 -17.02
C ALA A 45 6.39 3.95 -18.11
N GLU A 46 7.49 4.72 -18.18
CA GLU A 46 7.80 5.69 -19.25
C GLU A 46 8.82 5.10 -20.25
#